data_AF-A0A938D5H7-F1
#
_entry.id   AF-A0A938D5H7-F1
#
_cell.length_a   1.000
_cell.length_b   1.000
_cell.length_c   1.000
_cell.angle_alpha   90.00
_cell.angle_beta   90.00
_cell.angle_gamma   90.00
#
_symmetry.space_group_name_H-M   'P 1'
#
loop_
_entity.id
_entity.type
_entity.pdbx_description
1 polymer ?
#
loop_
_entity_poly.entity_id
_entity_poly.type
_entity_poly.pdbx_seq_one_letter_code
_entity_poly.pdbx_strand_id
1 'polypeptide(L)'
;MTQLAPFPCDPQLWQRFLAACHSRGESPAAVLRDLVRLEVQRVERRAARSDAVIDEQLLGRLRLLVAEALYASHSWGQMQAALRARGLQYVPAGGGLNLMDPETGEVLCKGSQVGPGYQNLVRRFGTGFPGHPRPGLAEVALTQSAGAMAAQGP
;
A
#
# COMPACT_ATOMS: atom_id res chain seq x y z
N MET A 1 -19.54 36.84 2.99
CA MET A 1 -18.77 36.78 4.25
C MET A 1 -18.93 35.38 4.82
N THR A 2 -18.01 34.47 4.52
CA THR A 2 -18.08 33.08 4.99
C THR A 2 -17.72 33.08 6.47
N GLN A 3 -18.67 32.75 7.34
CA GLN A 3 -18.39 32.54 8.76
C GLN A 3 -17.42 31.38 8.90
N LEU A 4 -16.20 31.65 9.39
CA LEU A 4 -15.29 30.61 9.88
C LEU A 4 -15.93 30.02 11.14
N ALA A 5 -16.34 28.76 11.07
CA ALA A 5 -16.70 28.01 12.26
C ALA A 5 -15.48 27.98 13.22
N PRO A 6 -15.68 28.08 14.55
CA PRO A 6 -14.58 27.97 15.49
C PRO A 6 -13.90 26.61 15.35
N PHE A 7 -12.58 26.58 15.24
CA PHE A 7 -11.79 25.35 15.18
C PHE A 7 -11.68 24.77 16.60
N PRO A 8 -12.38 23.67 16.92
CA PRO A 8 -12.26 23.06 18.24
C PRO A 8 -10.92 22.32 18.29
N CYS A 9 -10.03 22.74 19.18
CA CYS A 9 -8.72 22.14 19.41
C CYS A 9 -8.58 21.77 20.88
N ASP A 10 -8.04 20.59 21.15
CA ASP A 10 -7.66 20.19 22.50
C ASP A 10 -6.66 21.23 23.10
N PRO A 11 -6.94 21.81 24.28
CA PRO A 11 -6.07 22.83 24.88
C PRO A 11 -4.63 22.35 25.10
N GLN A 12 -4.43 21.07 25.45
CA GLN A 12 -3.08 20.54 25.70
C GLN A 12 -2.29 20.41 24.40
N LEU A 13 -2.93 19.93 23.33
CA LEU A 13 -2.37 19.92 21.99
C LEU A 13 -2.03 21.32 21.49
N TRP A 14 -2.91 22.30 21.73
CA TRP A 14 -2.69 23.70 21.34
C TRP A 14 -1.45 24.29 22.02
N GLN A 15 -1.28 24.05 23.33
CA GLN A 15 -0.09 24.51 24.06
C GLN A 15 1.21 23.89 23.53
N ARG A 16 1.20 22.59 23.22
CA ARG A 16 2.35 21.90 22.61
C ARG A 16 2.69 22.46 21.23
N PHE A 17 1.67 22.79 20.43
CA PHE A 17 1.85 23.41 19.12
C PHE A 17 2.48 24.80 19.23
N LEU A 18 2.00 25.65 20.15
CA LEU A 18 2.59 26.97 20.39
C LEU A 18 4.05 26.89 20.84
N ALA A 19 4.37 25.97 21.76
CA ALA A 19 5.75 25.74 22.20
C ALA A 19 6.66 25.31 21.05
N ALA A 20 6.17 24.47 20.13
CA ALA A 20 6.91 24.03 18.95
C ALA A 20 7.11 25.15 17.92
N CYS A 21 6.13 26.05 17.73
CA CYS A 21 6.28 27.21 16.87
C CYS A 21 7.33 28.18 17.44
N HIS A 22 7.25 28.44 18.75
CA HIS A 22 8.17 29.34 19.43
C HIS A 22 9.62 28.85 19.35
N SER A 23 9.87 27.56 19.59
CA SER A 23 11.23 26.99 19.50
C SER A 23 11.83 27.05 18.10
N ARG A 24 11.00 27.17 17.06
CA ARG A 24 11.40 27.31 15.65
C ARG A 24 11.41 28.76 15.15
N GLY A 25 10.97 29.72 15.96
CA GLY A 25 10.82 31.11 15.55
C GLY A 25 9.73 31.33 14.50
N GLU A 26 8.76 30.41 14.41
CA GLU A 26 7.71 30.44 13.39
C GLU A 26 6.41 31.04 13.97
N SER A 27 5.64 31.73 13.12
CA SER A 27 4.30 32.18 13.49
C SER A 27 3.30 31.02 13.47
N PRO A 28 2.56 30.75 14.56
CA PRO A 28 1.52 29.71 14.59
C PRO A 28 0.52 29.81 13.42
N ALA A 29 0.17 31.04 13.03
CA ALA A 29 -0.75 31.29 11.91
C ALA A 29 -0.14 30.99 10.53
N ALA A 30 1.19 31.09 10.37
CA ALA A 30 1.86 30.66 9.16
C ALA A 30 1.89 29.13 9.08
N VAL A 31 2.31 28.48 10.16
CA VAL A 31 2.36 27.02 10.25
C VAL A 31 0.98 26.39 10.03
N LEU A 32 -0.08 26.92 10.64
CA LEU A 32 -1.44 26.43 10.41
C LEU A 32 -1.89 26.59 8.96
N ARG A 33 -1.62 27.73 8.32
CA ARG A 33 -1.98 27.95 6.91
C ARG A 33 -1.25 26.96 6.01
N ASP A 34 0.01 26.68 6.28
CA ASP A 34 0.79 25.72 5.50
C ASP A 34 0.31 24.29 5.73
N LEU A 35 0.02 23.90 6.98
CA LEU A 35 -0.56 22.60 7.29
C LEU A 35 -1.92 22.40 6.61
N VAL A 36 -2.79 23.41 6.65
CA VAL A 36 -4.10 23.38 5.96
C VAL A 36 -3.91 23.28 4.44
N ARG A 37 -3.01 24.08 3.86
CA ARG A 37 -2.69 24.02 2.42
C ARG A 37 -2.20 22.63 2.02
N LEU A 38 -1.28 22.06 2.79
CA LEU A 38 -0.71 20.74 2.52
C LEU A 38 -1.77 19.64 2.64
N GLU A 39 -2.66 19.71 3.63
CA GLU A 39 -3.72 18.72 3.81
C GLU A 39 -4.80 18.85 2.73
N VAL A 40 -5.18 20.06 2.32
CA VAL A 40 -6.10 20.28 1.18
C VAL A 40 -5.50 19.70 -0.09
N GLN A 41 -4.24 20.02 -0.42
CA GLN A 41 -3.56 19.45 -1.58
C GLN A 41 -3.44 17.92 -1.50
N ARG A 42 -3.30 17.35 -0.31
CA ARG A 42 -3.27 15.90 -0.10
C ARG A 42 -4.65 15.29 -0.37
N VAL A 43 -5.72 15.87 0.16
CA VAL A 43 -7.10 15.44 -0.07
C VAL A 43 -7.46 15.53 -1.55
N GLU A 44 -7.14 16.64 -2.20
CA GLU A 44 -7.37 16.84 -3.64
C GLU A 44 -6.59 15.84 -4.50
N ARG A 45 -5.31 15.60 -4.20
CA ARG A 45 -4.53 14.55 -4.88
C ARG A 45 -5.13 13.17 -4.67
N ARG A 46 -5.65 12.89 -3.47
CA ARG A 46 -6.30 11.61 -3.18
C ARG A 46 -7.64 11.46 -3.91
N ALA A 47 -8.43 12.52 -3.98
CA ALA A 47 -9.69 12.57 -4.73
C ALA A 47 -9.45 12.44 -6.24
N ALA A 48 -8.47 13.17 -6.77
CA ALA A 48 -8.05 13.06 -8.16
C ALA A 48 -7.52 11.65 -8.50
N ARG A 49 -6.84 10.97 -7.56
CA ARG A 49 -6.40 9.57 -7.72
C ARG A 49 -7.50 8.53 -7.52
N SER A 50 -8.58 8.86 -6.81
CA SER A 50 -9.75 7.97 -6.68
C SER A 50 -10.68 8.07 -7.90
N ASP A 51 -10.74 9.23 -8.55
CA ASP A 51 -11.50 9.42 -9.80
C ASP A 51 -10.70 9.09 -11.06
N ALA A 52 -9.37 9.12 -10.99
CA ALA A 52 -8.52 8.54 -12.02
C ALA A 52 -8.62 7.01 -11.93
N VAL A 53 -9.29 6.41 -12.92
CA VAL A 53 -8.87 5.12 -13.48
C VAL A 53 -7.34 5.05 -13.34
N ILE A 54 -6.80 4.08 -12.58
CA ILE A 54 -5.34 3.90 -12.50
C ILE A 54 -4.82 4.03 -13.92
N ASP A 55 -3.92 4.99 -14.17
CA ASP A 55 -3.37 5.25 -15.50
C ASP A 55 -3.00 3.90 -16.12
N GLU A 56 -3.82 3.44 -17.09
CA GLU A 56 -3.74 2.06 -17.58
C GLU A 56 -2.35 1.79 -18.18
N GLN A 57 -1.67 2.87 -18.62
CA GLN A 57 -0.28 2.85 -19.03
C GLN A 57 0.69 2.54 -17.88
N LEU A 58 0.50 3.17 -16.72
CA LEU A 58 1.26 2.86 -15.51
C LEU A 58 0.97 1.42 -15.05
N LEU A 59 -0.30 1.01 -15.06
CA LEU A 59 -0.69 -0.35 -14.68
C LEU A 59 -0.07 -1.40 -15.61
N GLY A 60 0.00 -1.11 -16.91
CA GLY A 60 0.71 -1.93 -17.89
C GLY A 60 2.21 -2.08 -17.59
N ARG A 61 2.90 -0.99 -17.22
CA ARG A 61 4.31 -1.03 -16.82
C ARG A 61 4.52 -1.83 -15.53
N LEU A 62 3.66 -1.63 -14.54
CA LEU A 62 3.73 -2.39 -13.28
C LEU A 62 3.48 -3.89 -13.51
N ARG A 63 2.55 -4.26 -14.40
CA ARG A 63 2.33 -5.67 -14.80
C ARG A 63 3.61 -6.29 -15.38
N LEU A 64 4.32 -5.58 -16.24
CA LEU A 64 5.57 -6.07 -16.82
C LEU A 64 6.64 -6.29 -15.75
N LEU A 65 6.88 -5.31 -14.87
CA LEU A 65 7.86 -5.41 -13.79
C LEU A 65 7.54 -6.55 -12.82
N VAL A 66 6.25 -6.72 -12.48
CA VAL A 66 5.79 -7.83 -11.63
C VAL A 66 5.94 -9.17 -12.34
N ALA A 67 5.63 -9.26 -13.63
CA ALA A 67 5.80 -10.48 -14.42
C ALA A 67 7.26 -10.92 -14.50
N GLU A 68 8.19 -9.99 -14.72
CA GLU A 68 9.63 -10.30 -14.71
C GLU A 68 10.11 -10.75 -13.33
N ALA A 69 9.69 -10.05 -12.27
CA ALA A 69 10.02 -10.45 -10.90
C ALA A 69 9.46 -11.84 -10.56
N LEU A 70 8.24 -12.14 -11.01
CA LEU A 70 7.64 -13.46 -10.89
C LEU A 70 8.40 -14.51 -11.67
N TYR A 71 8.81 -14.22 -12.90
CA TYR A 71 9.58 -15.17 -13.72
C TYR A 71 10.92 -15.55 -13.05
N ALA A 72 11.60 -14.57 -12.44
CA ALA A 72 12.86 -14.79 -11.75
C ALA A 72 12.74 -15.48 -10.37
N SER A 73 11.52 -15.69 -9.86
CA SER A 73 11.31 -16.06 -8.45
C SER A 73 10.61 -17.40 -8.25
N HIS A 74 11.13 -18.16 -7.29
CA HIS A 74 10.60 -19.46 -6.85
C HIS A 74 10.21 -19.46 -5.36
N SER A 75 10.44 -18.35 -4.65
CA SER A 75 10.04 -18.16 -3.26
C SER A 75 9.66 -16.71 -2.97
N TRP A 76 8.99 -16.46 -1.84
CA TRP A 76 8.66 -15.10 -1.41
C TRP A 76 9.87 -14.20 -1.20
N GLY A 77 10.97 -14.76 -0.67
CA GLY A 77 12.22 -14.02 -0.48
C GLY A 77 12.82 -13.57 -1.80
N GLN A 78 12.86 -14.47 -2.80
CA GLN A 78 13.30 -14.14 -4.16
C GLN A 78 12.37 -13.11 -4.81
N MET A 79 11.05 -13.27 -4.64
CA MET A 79 10.06 -12.33 -5.17
C MET A 79 10.23 -10.92 -4.59
N GLN A 80 10.42 -10.81 -3.27
CA GLN A 80 10.69 -9.53 -2.61
C GLN A 80 12.00 -8.90 -3.09
N ALA A 81 13.07 -9.69 -3.23
CA ALA A 81 14.35 -9.19 -3.75
C ALA A 81 14.23 -8.70 -5.20
N ALA A 82 13.57 -9.48 -6.06
CA ALA A 82 13.37 -9.13 -7.47
C ALA A 82 12.47 -7.91 -7.67
N LEU A 83 11.46 -7.71 -6.83
CA LEU A 83 10.65 -6.50 -6.80
C LEU A 83 11.45 -5.29 -6.30
N ARG A 84 12.23 -5.43 -5.22
CA ARG A 84 13.03 -4.32 -4.66
C ARG A 84 14.08 -3.82 -5.64
N ALA A 85 14.72 -4.72 -6.39
CA ALA A 85 15.63 -4.35 -7.48
C ALA A 85 14.97 -3.50 -8.58
N ARG A 86 13.63 -3.50 -8.65
CA ARG A 86 12.80 -2.73 -9.58
C ARG A 86 12.09 -1.55 -8.90
N GLY A 87 12.45 -1.21 -7.66
CA GLY A 87 11.83 -0.12 -6.90
C GLY A 87 10.42 -0.44 -6.41
N LEU A 88 10.08 -1.72 -6.22
CA LEU A 88 8.75 -2.17 -5.82
C LEU A 88 8.81 -3.08 -4.59
N GLN A 89 7.71 -3.16 -3.86
CA GLN A 89 7.58 -4.07 -2.72
C GLN A 89 6.14 -4.57 -2.60
N TYR A 90 5.96 -5.88 -2.37
CA TYR A 90 4.67 -6.36 -1.87
C TYR A 90 4.55 -6.18 -0.36
N VAL A 91 3.38 -5.76 0.08
CA VAL A 91 3.00 -5.75 1.50
C VAL A 91 1.63 -6.35 1.75
N PRO A 92 1.41 -6.92 2.96
CA PRO A 92 0.11 -7.45 3.34
C PRO A 92 -0.99 -6.38 3.28
N ALA A 93 -2.14 -6.71 2.71
CA ALA A 93 -3.28 -5.83 2.62
C ALA A 93 -4.60 -6.60 2.69
N GLY A 94 -5.26 -6.58 3.86
CA GLY A 94 -6.55 -7.21 4.06
C GLY A 94 -6.55 -8.72 3.78
N GLY A 95 -7.05 -9.11 2.61
CA GLY A 95 -7.12 -10.50 2.13
C GLY A 95 -6.04 -10.89 1.11
N GLY A 96 -5.13 -9.99 0.78
CA GLY A 96 -4.10 -10.24 -0.22
C GLY A 96 -2.90 -9.32 -0.05
N LEU A 97 -2.33 -8.87 -1.17
CA LEU A 97 -1.13 -8.05 -1.20
C LEU A 97 -1.40 -6.73 -1.93
N ASN A 98 -0.76 -5.66 -1.48
CA ASN A 98 -0.62 -4.41 -2.22
C ASN A 98 0.80 -4.29 -2.77
N LEU A 99 0.94 -3.69 -3.95
CA LEU A 99 2.22 -3.26 -4.48
C LEU A 99 2.47 -1.82 -4.01
N MET A 100 3.66 -1.57 -3.48
CA MET A 100 4.06 -0.30 -2.88
C MET A 100 5.44 0.13 -3.39
N ASP A 101 5.65 1.43 -3.47
CA ASP A 101 6.96 2.05 -3.59
C ASP A 101 7.65 2.05 -2.20
N PRO A 102 8.80 1.36 -2.04
CA PRO A 102 9.50 1.26 -0.75
C PRO A 102 10.18 2.56 -0.32
N GLU A 103 10.49 3.49 -1.23
CA GLU A 103 11.14 4.76 -0.88
C GLU A 103 10.14 5.75 -0.28
N THR A 104 8.95 5.85 -0.89
CA THR A 104 7.91 6.79 -0.45
C THR A 104 6.91 6.18 0.52
N GLY A 105 6.84 4.84 0.61
CA GLY A 105 5.82 4.12 1.38
C GLY A 105 4.43 4.17 0.74
N GLU A 106 4.34 4.60 -0.53
CA GLU A 106 3.08 4.76 -1.23
C GLU A 106 2.56 3.43 -1.78
N VAL A 107 1.31 3.10 -1.47
CA VAL A 107 0.60 2.00 -2.13
C VAL A 107 0.24 2.41 -3.56
N LEU A 108 0.85 1.73 -4.53
CA LEU A 108 0.65 1.99 -5.97
C LEU A 108 -0.65 1.34 -6.47
N CYS A 109 -0.89 0.07 -6.14
CA CYS A 109 -2.11 -0.65 -6.52
C CYS A 109 -2.31 -1.94 -5.70
N LYS A 110 -3.45 -2.60 -5.89
CA LYS A 110 -3.64 -3.97 -5.38
C LYS A 110 -2.78 -4.94 -6.20
N GLY A 111 -2.15 -5.91 -5.54
CA GLY A 111 -1.29 -6.90 -6.19
C GLY A 111 -2.00 -7.71 -7.28
N SER A 112 -3.29 -8.00 -7.10
CA SER A 112 -4.10 -8.73 -8.08
C SER A 112 -4.41 -7.94 -9.36
N GLN A 113 -4.13 -6.63 -9.40
CA GLN A 113 -4.28 -5.82 -10.62
C GLN A 113 -3.08 -5.95 -11.55
N VAL A 114 -1.93 -6.40 -11.03
CA VAL A 114 -0.63 -6.43 -11.72
C VAL A 114 -0.03 -7.83 -11.83
N GLY A 115 -0.61 -8.83 -11.18
CA GLY A 115 -0.15 -10.21 -11.22
C GLY A 115 -1.16 -11.18 -10.62
N PRO A 116 -0.77 -12.46 -10.44
CA PRO A 116 -1.65 -13.46 -9.84
C PRO A 116 -2.13 -13.03 -8.45
N GLY A 117 -3.38 -13.36 -8.13
CA GLY A 117 -3.93 -13.12 -6.79
C GLY A 117 -3.14 -13.85 -5.71
N TYR A 118 -3.24 -13.36 -4.47
CA TYR A 118 -2.46 -13.86 -3.33
C TYR A 118 -2.53 -15.39 -3.16
N GLN A 119 -3.71 -16.00 -3.27
CA GLN A 119 -3.86 -17.44 -3.15
C GLN A 119 -3.10 -18.22 -4.24
N ASN A 120 -3.04 -17.71 -5.48
CA ASN A 120 -2.27 -18.34 -6.55
C ASN A 120 -0.77 -18.26 -6.28
N LEU A 121 -0.30 -17.14 -5.72
CA LEU A 121 1.09 -16.99 -5.30
C LEU A 121 1.44 -17.89 -4.11
N VAL A 122 0.53 -18.05 -3.14
CA VAL A 122 0.69 -19.01 -2.03
C VAL A 122 0.85 -20.43 -2.55
N ARG A 123 0.00 -20.85 -3.50
CA ARG A 123 0.10 -22.18 -4.11
C ARG A 123 1.40 -22.36 -4.86
N ARG A 124 1.83 -21.33 -5.62
CA ARG A 124 3.09 -21.36 -6.37
C ARG A 124 4.31 -21.46 -5.45
N PHE A 125 4.35 -20.70 -4.37
CA PHE A 125 5.50 -20.65 -3.46
C PHE A 125 5.39 -21.63 -2.28
N GLY A 126 4.29 -22.37 -2.17
CA GLY A 126 4.05 -23.40 -1.17
C GLY A 126 3.85 -22.90 0.27
N THR A 127 3.75 -21.58 0.48
CA THR A 127 3.63 -21.00 1.83
C THR A 127 2.97 -19.62 1.80
N GLY A 128 2.51 -19.16 2.96
CA GLY A 128 1.95 -17.82 3.15
C GLY A 128 2.98 -16.71 2.97
N PHE A 129 2.52 -15.50 2.67
CA PHE A 129 3.42 -14.35 2.63
C PHE A 129 4.01 -14.08 4.02
N PRO A 130 5.33 -13.84 4.17
CA PRO A 130 5.95 -13.60 5.47
C PRO A 130 5.32 -12.43 6.23
N GLY A 131 4.92 -12.66 7.48
CA GLY A 131 4.31 -11.62 8.33
C GLY A 131 2.89 -11.21 7.93
N HIS A 132 2.19 -11.99 7.10
CA HIS A 132 0.81 -11.68 6.74
C HIS A 132 -0.11 -11.76 7.99
N PRO A 133 -0.96 -10.74 8.27
CA PRO A 133 -1.75 -10.66 9.52
C PRO A 133 -2.86 -11.70 9.61
N ARG A 134 -3.14 -12.40 8.51
CA ARG A 134 -4.14 -13.47 8.40
C ARG A 134 -3.50 -14.72 7.81
N PRO A 135 -2.82 -15.55 8.60
CA PRO A 135 -2.14 -16.76 8.11
C PRO A 135 -3.13 -17.80 7.56
N GLY A 136 -4.33 -17.91 8.14
CA GLY A 136 -5.36 -18.87 7.70
C GLY A 136 -5.80 -18.72 6.23
N LEU A 137 -5.58 -17.57 5.60
CA LEU A 137 -5.83 -17.41 4.15
C LEU A 137 -4.85 -18.24 3.30
N ALA A 138 -3.61 -18.38 3.77
CA ALA A 138 -2.62 -19.22 3.09
C ALA A 138 -2.95 -20.71 3.29
N GLU A 139 -3.35 -21.10 4.50
CA GLU A 139 -3.76 -22.48 4.82
C GLU A 139 -4.93 -22.94 3.93
N VAL A 140 -5.98 -22.11 3.79
CA VAL A 140 -7.11 -22.40 2.91
C VAL A 140 -6.65 -22.61 1.46
N ALA A 141 -5.75 -21.75 0.96
CA ALA A 141 -5.26 -21.84 -0.40
C ALA A 141 -4.45 -23.13 -0.68
N LEU A 142 -3.65 -23.57 0.30
CA LEU A 142 -2.84 -24.78 0.22
C LEU A 142 -3.71 -26.04 0.33
N THR A 143 -4.71 -26.07 1.22
CA THR A 143 -5.64 -27.20 1.38
C THR A 143 -6.49 -27.42 0.13
N GLN A 144 -6.95 -26.34 -0.52
CA GLN A 144 -7.72 -26.42 -1.76
C GLN A 144 -6.91 -27.01 -2.94
N SER A 145 -5.60 -26.76 -2.99
CA SER A 145 -4.73 -27.35 -4.01
C SER A 145 -4.54 -28.85 -3.81
N ALA A 146 -4.41 -29.31 -2.56
CA ALA A 146 -4.33 -30.73 -2.24
C ALA A 146 -5.62 -31.48 -2.63
N GLY A 147 -6.80 -30.90 -2.35
CA GLY A 147 -8.09 -31.49 -2.73
C GLY A 147 -8.31 -31.55 -4.24
N ALA A 148 -7.89 -30.53 -5.00
CA ALA A 148 -8.02 -30.51 -6.45
C ALA A 148 -7.12 -31.55 -7.15
N MET A 149 -5.91 -31.80 -6.63
CA MET A 149 -5.03 -32.85 -7.16
C MET A 149 -5.54 -34.26 -6.84
N ALA A 150 -6.17 -34.46 -5.68
CA ALA A 150 -6.76 -35.74 -5.29
C ALA A 150 -8.00 -36.13 -6.12
N ALA A 151 -8.73 -35.15 -6.68
CA ALA A 151 -9.90 -35.38 -7.52
C ALA A 151 -9.56 -35.65 -9.00
N GLN A 152 -8.28 -35.59 -9.40
CA GLN A 152 -7.83 -35.68 -10.80
C GLN A 152 -7.03 -36.97 -11.10
N GLY A 153 -7.33 -38.11 -10.48
CA GLY A 153 -6.73 -39.35 -10.97
C GLY A 153 -7.42 -40.66 -10.57
N PRO A 154 -7.16 -41.75 -11.31
CA PRO A 154 -6.48 -41.84 -12.62
C PRO A 154 -7.44 -41.75 -13.81
#